data_AF-A0A1I5UQH4-F1
#
_entry.id   AF-A0A1I5UQH4-F1
#
_cell.length_a   1.000
_cell.length_b   1.000
_cell.length_c   1.000
_cell.angle_alpha   90.00
_cell.angle_beta   90.00
_cell.angle_gamma   90.00
#
_symmetry.space_group_name_H-M   'P 1'
#
loop_
_entity.id
_entity.type
_entity.pdbx_description
1 polymer ?
#
loop_
_entity_poly.entity_id
_entity_poly.type
_entity_poly.pdbx_seq_one_letter_code
_entity_poly.pdbx_strand_id
1 'polypeptide(L)'
;MVAFNFMARFAPSVEDGTKRQTIRAAGKRRPPRRGEQLQLYTGMRTRNCRLLRTAPCKAVYPIAMDLAARRVRVQTGDVMGELDAEEVNHLAQADGFATAADFFEYFAATHGQTFAGHLIEWEV
;
A
#
# COMPACT_ATOMS: atom_id res chain seq x y z
N MET A 1 -8.16 -5.56 15.59
CA MET A 1 -6.77 -5.83 15.18
C MET A 1 -6.73 -6.01 13.67
N VAL A 2 -5.90 -5.25 12.96
CA VAL A 2 -5.79 -5.31 11.49
C VAL A 2 -4.43 -5.90 11.14
N ALA A 3 -4.42 -6.96 10.34
CA ALA A 3 -3.21 -7.65 9.92
C ALA A 3 -3.02 -7.53 8.40
N PHE A 4 -1.82 -7.16 7.99
CA PHE A 4 -1.43 -7.10 6.58
C PHE A 4 -0.32 -8.10 6.29
N ASN A 5 -0.47 -8.84 5.20
CA ASN A 5 0.56 -9.73 4.68
C ASN A 5 1.34 -9.06 3.55
N PHE A 6 2.66 -9.15 3.61
CA PHE A 6 3.58 -8.65 2.59
C PHE A 6 4.29 -9.80 1.89
N MET A 7 4.53 -9.63 0.59
CA MET A 7 5.39 -10.53 -0.18
C MET A 7 6.82 -10.46 0.35
N ALA A 8 7.57 -11.55 0.21
CA ALA A 8 8.92 -11.67 0.76
C ALA A 8 9.85 -10.52 0.34
N ARG A 9 9.73 -10.01 -0.90
CA ARG A 9 10.53 -8.89 -1.41
C ARG A 9 10.38 -7.58 -0.62
N PHE A 10 9.22 -7.36 0.01
CA PHE A 10 8.97 -6.16 0.81
C PHE A 10 9.28 -6.35 2.29
N ALA A 11 9.46 -7.60 2.75
CA ALA A 11 9.60 -7.91 4.16
C ALA A 11 10.77 -7.16 4.83
N PRO A 12 11.99 -7.09 4.24
CA PRO A 12 13.09 -6.34 4.84
C PRO A 12 12.74 -4.86 5.07
N SER A 13 12.18 -4.20 4.05
CA SER A 13 11.83 -2.76 4.13
C SER A 13 10.72 -2.44 5.16
N VAL A 14 9.82 -3.38 5.42
CA VAL A 14 8.79 -3.21 6.46
C VAL A 14 9.37 -3.43 7.85
N GLU A 15 10.28 -4.40 7.97
CA GLU A 15 10.96 -4.75 9.22
C GLU A 15 11.90 -3.64 9.67
N ASP A 16 12.70 -3.06 8.77
CA ASP A 16 13.63 -1.96 9.07
C ASP A 16 12.93 -0.58 9.23
N GLY A 17 11.68 -0.45 8.79
CA GLY A 17 10.88 0.78 8.91
C GLY A 17 11.12 1.81 7.80
N THR A 18 11.83 1.44 6.74
CA THR A 18 11.96 2.25 5.51
C THR A 18 10.64 2.34 4.76
N LYS A 19 9.93 1.20 4.62
CA LYS A 19 8.57 1.14 4.05
C LYS A 19 7.54 1.42 5.13
N ARG A 20 6.78 2.51 4.94
CA ARG A 20 5.80 3.04 5.91
C ARG A 20 4.37 3.09 5.41
N GLN A 21 4.12 2.53 4.23
CA GLN A 21 2.81 2.52 3.62
C GLN A 21 2.52 1.24 2.83
N THR A 22 1.24 0.99 2.58
CA THR A 22 0.75 -0.09 1.72
C THR A 22 -0.50 0.32 0.94
N ILE A 23 -0.59 -0.03 -0.34
CA ILE A 23 -1.83 0.10 -1.11
C ILE A 23 -2.58 -1.24 -1.10
N ARG A 24 -3.87 -1.21 -0.74
CA ARG A 24 -4.72 -2.42 -0.64
C ARG A 24 -6.06 -2.20 -1.32
N ALA A 25 -6.47 -3.18 -2.13
CA ALA A 25 -7.77 -3.17 -2.80
C ALA A 25 -8.91 -2.99 -1.79
N ALA A 26 -9.97 -2.30 -2.21
CA ALA A 26 -11.19 -2.23 -1.42
C ALA A 26 -11.82 -3.63 -1.31
N GLY A 27 -11.79 -4.20 -0.11
CA GLY A 27 -12.35 -5.52 0.18
C GLY A 27 -13.61 -5.43 1.04
N LYS A 28 -14.12 -6.59 1.45
CA LYS A 28 -15.27 -6.68 2.38
C LYS A 28 -14.98 -6.14 3.78
N ARG A 29 -13.71 -6.02 4.16
CA ARG A 29 -13.29 -5.53 5.47
C ARG A 29 -13.08 -4.02 5.41
N ARG A 30 -13.54 -3.33 6.45
CA ARG A 30 -13.27 -1.89 6.61
C ARG A 30 -11.75 -1.63 6.67
N PRO A 31 -11.27 -0.50 6.13
CA PRO A 31 -9.89 -0.08 6.34
C PRO A 31 -9.60 0.17 7.84
N PRO A 32 -8.31 0.15 8.25
CA PRO A 32 -7.94 0.54 9.60
C PRO A 32 -8.29 2.00 9.88
N ARG A 33 -8.45 2.35 11.16
CA ARG A 33 -8.60 3.76 11.59
C ARG A 33 -7.27 4.28 12.10
N ARG A 34 -7.07 5.60 12.00
CA ARG A 34 -5.94 6.30 12.64
C ARG A 34 -5.84 5.90 14.12
N GLY A 35 -4.62 5.56 14.56
CA GLY A 35 -4.32 5.05 15.90
C GLY A 35 -4.55 3.54 16.10
N GLU A 36 -5.25 2.83 15.19
CA GLU A 36 -5.40 1.38 15.32
C GLU A 36 -4.06 0.67 15.11
N GLN A 37 -3.76 -0.30 15.97
CA GLN A 37 -2.55 -1.11 15.87
C GLN A 37 -2.61 -2.04 14.66
N LEU A 38 -1.67 -1.88 13.74
CA LEU A 38 -1.44 -2.75 12.59
C LEU A 38 -0.41 -3.83 12.93
N GLN A 39 -0.69 -5.06 12.53
CA GLN A 39 0.29 -6.15 12.55
C GLN A 39 0.74 -6.44 11.12
N LEU A 40 2.03 -6.28 10.86
CA LEU A 40 2.62 -6.42 9.54
C LEU A 40 3.35 -7.76 9.49
N TYR A 41 2.89 -8.68 8.65
CA TYR A 41 3.41 -10.04 8.54
C TYR A 41 3.98 -10.31 7.15
N THR A 42 4.80 -11.35 7.04
CA THR A 42 5.06 -12.03 5.76
C THR A 42 4.78 -13.53 5.89
N GLY A 43 4.55 -14.20 4.77
CA GLY A 43 4.35 -15.65 4.73
C GLY A 43 3.09 -16.14 5.45
N MET A 44 2.06 -15.29 5.65
CA MET A 44 0.84 -15.71 6.34
C MET A 44 0.21 -16.95 5.68
N ARG A 45 -0.29 -17.88 6.50
CA ARG A 45 -0.84 -19.20 6.11
C ARG A 45 0.19 -20.18 5.53
N THR A 46 1.48 -19.92 5.74
CA THR A 46 2.57 -20.85 5.44
C THR A 46 3.40 -21.11 6.71
N ARG A 47 4.31 -22.09 6.65
CA ARG A 47 5.27 -22.36 7.74
C ARG A 47 6.26 -21.21 7.95
N ASN A 48 6.42 -20.33 6.97
CA ASN A 48 7.33 -19.19 7.03
C ASN A 48 6.65 -17.92 7.54
N CYS A 49 5.48 -18.05 8.20
CA CYS A 49 4.75 -16.91 8.75
C CYS A 49 5.54 -16.26 9.88
N ARG A 50 5.87 -14.98 9.74
CA ARG A 50 6.52 -14.21 10.81
C ARG A 50 6.01 -12.77 10.86
N LEU A 51 5.95 -12.23 12.07
CA LEU A 51 5.66 -10.81 12.31
C LEU A 51 6.91 -10.00 11.93
N LEU A 52 6.71 -8.95 11.14
CA LEU A 52 7.75 -8.02 10.72
C LEU A 52 7.79 -6.80 11.63
N ARG A 53 6.61 -6.23 11.91
CA ARG A 53 6.48 -5.01 12.72
C ARG A 53 5.05 -4.89 13.25
N THR A 54 4.93 -4.18 14.37
CA THR A 54 3.66 -3.68 14.87
C THR A 54 3.72 -2.16 14.87
N ALA A 55 2.81 -1.49 14.19
CA ALA A 55 2.83 -0.03 14.04
C ALA A 55 1.43 0.59 14.15
N PRO A 56 1.25 1.77 14.76
CA PRO A 56 -0.04 2.45 14.76
C PRO A 56 -0.34 3.01 13.37
N CYS A 57 -1.59 2.84 12.91
CA CYS A 57 -2.06 3.41 11.66
C CYS A 57 -2.00 4.94 11.76
N LYS A 58 -1.28 5.57 10.83
CA LYS A 58 -1.11 7.03 10.78
C LYS A 58 -2.23 7.69 9.98
N ALA A 59 -2.48 7.18 8.77
CA ALA A 59 -3.47 7.73 7.86
C ALA A 59 -3.99 6.67 6.89
N VAL A 60 -5.19 6.89 6.37
CA VAL A 60 -5.78 6.09 5.29
C VAL A 60 -6.42 7.02 4.28
N TYR A 61 -6.03 6.86 3.02
CA TYR A 61 -6.53 7.66 1.90
C TYR A 61 -7.18 6.76 0.85
N PRO A 62 -8.41 7.04 0.40
CA PRO A 62 -8.93 6.44 -0.81
C PRO A 62 -7.99 6.70 -1.99
N ILE A 63 -7.71 5.65 -2.76
CA ILE A 63 -6.85 5.72 -3.94
C ILE A 63 -7.52 4.99 -5.10
N ALA A 64 -7.49 5.62 -6.27
CA ALA A 64 -7.98 5.05 -7.51
C ALA A 64 -6.89 5.15 -8.58
N MET A 65 -6.74 4.10 -9.38
CA MET A 65 -5.73 4.05 -10.44
C MET A 65 -6.36 3.61 -11.75
N ASP A 66 -6.02 4.33 -12.81
CA ASP A 66 -6.16 3.86 -14.19
C ASP A 66 -4.79 3.31 -14.61
N LEU A 67 -4.68 1.99 -14.65
CA LEU A 67 -3.42 1.28 -14.87
C LEU A 67 -3.05 1.27 -16.36
N ALA A 68 -4.04 1.39 -17.25
CA ALA A 68 -3.81 1.51 -18.69
C ALA A 68 -3.28 2.91 -19.06
N ALA A 69 -3.88 3.96 -18.49
CA ALA A 69 -3.45 5.34 -18.69
C ALA A 69 -2.30 5.78 -17.75
N ARG A 70 -1.89 4.91 -16.82
CA ARG A 70 -0.88 5.19 -15.79
C ARG A 70 -1.18 6.44 -14.95
N ARG A 71 -2.44 6.60 -14.54
CA ARG A 71 -2.91 7.72 -13.72
C ARG A 71 -3.26 7.24 -12.31
N VAL A 72 -2.82 7.98 -11.31
CA VAL A 72 -3.14 7.73 -9.91
C VAL A 72 -3.87 8.93 -9.34
N ARG A 73 -4.96 8.67 -8.64
CA ARG A 73 -5.71 9.69 -7.91
C ARG A 73 -5.79 9.29 -6.45
N VAL A 74 -5.54 10.24 -5.55
CA VAL A 74 -5.60 10.04 -4.09
C VAL A 74 -6.54 11.09 -3.50
N GLN A 75 -7.41 10.67 -2.59
CA GLN A 75 -8.32 11.56 -1.90
C GLN A 75 -7.67 12.12 -0.63
N THR A 76 -7.55 13.45 -0.55
CA THR A 76 -7.09 14.18 0.63
C THR A 76 -8.20 15.12 1.09
N GLY A 77 -8.78 14.85 2.25
CA GLY A 77 -10.01 15.53 2.69
C GLY A 77 -11.17 15.22 1.75
N ASP A 78 -11.85 16.26 1.26
CA ASP A 78 -13.00 16.12 0.36
C ASP A 78 -12.63 16.19 -1.13
N VAL A 79 -11.33 16.28 -1.46
CA VAL A 79 -10.85 16.46 -2.83
C VAL A 79 -10.13 15.20 -3.31
N MET A 80 -10.52 14.71 -4.48
CA MET A 80 -9.79 13.68 -5.22
C MET A 80 -8.77 14.36 -6.15
N GLY A 81 -7.50 14.35 -5.76
CA GLY A 81 -6.40 14.90 -6.54
C GLY A 81 -5.79 13.86 -7.46
N GLU A 82 -5.35 14.26 -8.65
CA GLU A 82 -4.50 13.44 -9.52
C GLU A 82 -3.05 13.73 -9.22
N LEU A 83 -2.26 12.66 -9.08
CA LEU A 83 -0.83 12.77 -8.85
C LEU A 83 -0.11 12.97 -10.18
N ASP A 84 0.90 13.83 -10.18
CA ASP A 84 1.82 13.97 -11.30
C ASP A 84 2.82 12.79 -11.38
N ALA A 85 3.67 12.78 -12.41
CA ALA A 85 4.61 11.68 -12.62
C ALA A 85 5.66 11.53 -11.51
N GLU A 86 6.08 12.64 -10.89
CA GLU A 86 7.06 12.64 -9.81
C GLU A 86 6.42 12.11 -8.52
N GLU A 87 5.23 12.60 -8.20
CA GLU A 87 4.42 12.14 -7.07
C GLU A 87 4.10 10.64 -7.17
N VAL A 88 3.76 10.14 -8.37
CA VAL A 88 3.53 8.71 -8.61
C VAL A 88 4.82 7.90 -8.38
N ASN A 89 5.97 8.41 -8.83
CA ASN A 89 7.24 7.72 -8.62
C ASN A 89 7.60 7.67 -7.12
N HIS A 90 7.38 8.75 -6.39
CA HIS A 90 7.54 8.76 -4.93
C HIS A 90 6.58 7.80 -4.23
N LEU A 91 5.31 7.76 -4.65
CA LEU A 91 4.32 6.81 -4.14
C LEU A 91 4.78 5.37 -4.33
N ALA A 92 5.27 5.03 -5.54
CA ALA A 92 5.77 3.71 -5.89
C ALA A 92 6.97 3.32 -5.00
N GLN A 93 7.93 4.21 -4.82
CA GLN A 93 9.12 4.00 -3.99
C GLN A 93 8.77 3.83 -2.51
N ALA A 94 7.87 4.66 -1.99
CA ALA A 94 7.37 4.51 -0.63
C ALA A 94 6.54 3.23 -0.45
N ASP A 95 5.91 2.73 -1.53
CA ASP A 95 5.29 1.41 -1.56
C ASP A 95 6.28 0.26 -1.84
N GLY A 96 7.58 0.53 -1.93
CA GLY A 96 8.66 -0.46 -2.02
C GLY A 96 9.00 -0.92 -3.43
N PHE A 97 8.51 -0.24 -4.46
CA PHE A 97 8.88 -0.49 -5.86
C PHE A 97 10.08 0.37 -6.26
N ALA A 98 10.91 -0.11 -7.20
CA ALA A 98 12.06 0.67 -7.66
C ALA A 98 11.62 1.85 -8.55
N THR A 99 10.62 1.64 -9.40
CA THR A 99 10.11 2.64 -10.35
C THR A 99 8.58 2.64 -10.43
N ALA A 100 8.02 3.74 -10.93
CA ALA A 100 6.60 3.82 -11.29
C ALA A 100 6.20 2.76 -12.35
N ALA A 101 7.10 2.37 -13.25
CA ALA A 101 6.83 1.34 -14.26
C ALA A 101 6.58 -0.03 -13.60
N ASP A 102 7.47 -0.46 -12.70
CA ASP A 102 7.32 -1.73 -11.96
C ASP A 102 6.03 -1.74 -11.13
N PHE A 103 5.67 -0.59 -10.57
CA PHE A 103 4.45 -0.40 -9.81
C PHE A 103 3.21 -0.63 -10.70
N PHE A 104 3.10 0.06 -11.83
CA PHE A 104 1.96 -0.11 -12.73
C PHE A 104 1.88 -1.52 -13.32
N GLU A 105 3.01 -2.11 -13.72
CA GLU A 105 3.04 -3.48 -14.25
C GLU A 105 2.55 -4.49 -13.21
N TYR A 106 3.01 -4.38 -11.97
CA TYR A 106 2.57 -5.25 -10.88
C TYR A 106 1.07 -5.11 -10.62
N PHE A 107 0.56 -3.89 -10.51
CA PHE A 107 -0.86 -3.67 -10.27
C PHE A 107 -1.72 -4.11 -11.46
N ALA A 108 -1.26 -3.89 -12.70
CA ALA A 108 -1.96 -4.32 -13.89
C ALA A 108 -2.06 -5.85 -13.98
N ALA A 109 -0.95 -6.54 -13.71
CA ALA A 109 -0.91 -8.01 -13.68
C ALA A 109 -1.79 -8.60 -12.56
N THR A 110 -1.93 -7.90 -11.43
CA THR A 110 -2.66 -8.40 -10.25
C THR A 110 -4.16 -8.05 -10.27
N HIS A 111 -4.52 -6.89 -10.83
CA HIS A 111 -5.85 -6.30 -10.69
C HIS A 111 -6.54 -5.93 -12.03
N GLY A 112 -5.84 -5.99 -13.16
CA GLY A 112 -6.39 -5.64 -14.48
C GLY A 112 -6.15 -4.17 -14.84
N GLN A 113 -7.10 -3.53 -15.53
CA GLN A 113 -6.89 -2.19 -16.09
C GLN A 113 -7.18 -1.04 -15.11
N THR A 114 -7.96 -1.30 -14.06
CA THR A 114 -8.33 -0.29 -13.07
C THR A 114 -8.20 -0.85 -11.67
N PHE A 115 -7.96 0.03 -10.70
CA PHE A 115 -7.85 -0.33 -9.30
C PHE A 115 -8.53 0.72 -8.42
N ALA A 116 -9.21 0.28 -7.38
CA ALA A 116 -9.72 1.12 -6.32
C ALA A 116 -9.42 0.49 -4.96
N GLY A 117 -8.99 1.32 -4.02
CA GLY A 117 -8.58 0.82 -2.71
C GLY A 117 -8.20 1.93 -1.75
N HIS A 118 -7.29 1.57 -0.84
CA HIS A 118 -6.81 2.45 0.22
C HIS A 118 -5.29 2.46 0.23
N LEU A 119 -4.71 3.66 0.25
CA LEU A 119 -3.34 3.90 0.67
C LEU A 119 -3.35 4.01 2.21
N ILE A 120 -2.58 3.16 2.87
CA ILE A 120 -2.55 3.04 4.33
C ILE A 120 -1.13 3.34 4.79
N GLU A 121 -0.97 4.34 5.63
CA GLU A 121 0.31 4.76 6.22
C GLU A 121 0.37 4.39 7.71
N TRP A 122 1.58 4.17 8.23
CA TRP A 122 1.84 3.91 9.64
C TRP A 122 3.08 4.65 10.17
N GLU A 123 3.15 4.77 11.50
CA GLU A 123 4.31 5.33 12.18
C GLU A 123 5.43 4.29 12.34
N VAL A 124 6.68 4.73 12.46
CA VAL A 124 7.84 3.85 12.68
C VAL A 124 8.06 3.58 14.15
#